data_AF-A0A7Z0IUZ0-F1
#
_entry.id   AF-A0A7Z0IUZ0-F1
#
_cell.length_a   1.000
_cell.length_b   1.000
_cell.length_c   1.000
_cell.angle_alpha   90.00
_cell.angle_beta   90.00
_cell.angle_gamma   90.00
#
_symmetry.space_group_name_H-M   'P 1'
#
loop_
_entity.id
_entity.type
_entity.pdbx_description
1 polymer ?
#
loop_
_entity_poly.entity_id
_entity_poly.type
_entity_poly.pdbx_seq_one_letter_code
_entity_poly.pdbx_strand_id
1 'polypeptide(L)'
;MNIALWIVAGLMAAIYLLSGFGKLFVPRERMAAMGDASRWVLDFRPSTLKIIGALEILGVIGLILPALLDIAPILVPLAAYGLTLIMAGAVTVRIRRGETKAALVDATYLALTAFVAIGRFAWVPFTG
;
A
#
# COMPACT_ATOMS: atom_id res chain seq x y z
N MET A 1 -9.36 18.58 -7.86
CA MET A 1 -9.25 17.10 -7.83
C MET A 1 -7.81 16.61 -7.96
N ASN A 2 -7.02 17.11 -8.93
CA ASN A 2 -5.63 16.67 -9.12
C ASN A 2 -4.73 16.86 -7.88
N ILE A 3 -4.80 18.02 -7.21
CA ILE A 3 -4.02 18.28 -5.98
C ILE A 3 -4.38 17.29 -4.87
N ALA A 4 -5.67 16.99 -4.68
CA ALA A 4 -6.11 16.01 -3.68
C ALA A 4 -5.55 14.61 -3.98
N LEU A 5 -5.56 14.18 -5.25
CA LEU A 5 -4.98 12.90 -5.67
C LEU A 5 -3.47 12.84 -5.42
N TRP A 6 -2.75 13.94 -5.63
CA TRP A 6 -1.32 14.02 -5.32
C TRP A 6 -1.03 13.98 -3.82
N ILE A 7 -1.83 14.69 -3.00
CA ILE A 7 -1.68 14.66 -1.54
C ILE A 7 -1.90 13.24 -1.02
N VAL A 8 -2.99 12.59 -1.44
CA VAL A 8 -3.30 11.21 -1.01
C VAL A 8 -2.25 10.23 -1.54
N ALA A 9 -1.82 10.36 -2.80
CA ALA A 9 -0.77 9.52 -3.37
C ALA A 9 0.55 9.66 -2.61
N GLY A 10 0.97 10.90 -2.27
CA GLY A 10 2.17 11.15 -1.49
C GLY A 10 2.10 10.59 -0.08
N LEU A 11 0.94 10.75 0.59
CA LEU A 11 0.72 10.16 1.92
C LEU A 11 0.78 8.63 1.87
N MET A 12 0.06 8.01 0.93
CA MET A 12 0.07 6.56 0.77
C MET A 12 1.47 6.07 0.40
N ALA A 13 2.17 6.78 -0.49
CA ALA A 13 3.54 6.46 -0.86
C ALA A 13 4.46 6.40 0.37
N ALA A 14 4.39 7.40 1.25
CA ALA A 14 5.18 7.39 2.49
C ALA A 14 4.82 6.20 3.39
N ILE A 15 3.54 5.92 3.62
CA ILE A 15 3.09 4.80 4.47
C ILE A 15 3.56 3.46 3.90
N TYR A 16 3.33 3.21 2.61
CA TYR A 16 3.74 1.97 1.95
C TYR A 16 5.26 1.84 1.84
N LEU A 17 5.99 2.95 1.74
CA LEU A 17 7.46 2.94 1.74
C LEU A 17 7.98 2.45 3.10
N LEU A 18 7.51 3.04 4.21
CA LEU A 18 7.90 2.60 5.55
C LEU A 18 7.49 1.14 5.80
N SER A 19 6.26 0.79 5.41
CA SER A 19 5.72 -0.57 5.51
C SER A 19 6.57 -1.60 4.74
N GLY A 20 6.88 -1.30 3.48
CA GLY A 20 7.65 -2.18 2.59
C GLY A 20 9.09 -2.36 3.05
N PHE A 21 9.76 -1.26 3.44
CA PHE A 21 11.10 -1.33 4.04
C PHE A 21 11.09 -2.16 5.32
N GLY A 22 10.08 -1.98 6.18
CA GLY A 22 9.89 -2.78 7.38
C GLY A 22 9.86 -4.27 7.05
N LYS A 23 9.04 -4.70 6.09
CA LYS A 23 8.90 -6.12 5.71
C LYS A 23 10.13 -6.70 5.02
N LEU A 24 10.95 -5.88 4.37
CA LEU A 24 12.17 -6.33 3.68
C LEU A 24 13.35 -6.51 4.63
N PHE A 25 13.52 -5.57 5.57
CA PHE A 25 14.74 -5.45 6.36
C PHE A 25 14.57 -5.79 7.84
N VAL A 26 13.35 -5.77 8.38
CA VAL A 26 13.10 -6.09 9.80
C VAL A 26 12.72 -7.57 9.93
N PRO A 27 13.39 -8.35 10.80
CA PRO A 27 13.00 -9.72 11.09
C PRO A 27 11.57 -9.80 11.62
N ARG A 28 10.81 -10.84 11.23
CA ARG A 28 9.39 -10.96 11.60
C ARG A 28 9.16 -11.09 13.09
N GLU A 29 10.11 -11.67 13.82
CA GLU A 29 10.06 -11.80 15.27
C GLU A 29 10.15 -10.42 15.94
N ARG A 30 11.00 -9.54 15.39
CA ARG A 30 11.13 -8.16 15.85
C ARG A 30 9.89 -7.34 15.48
N MET A 31 9.30 -7.56 14.29
CA MET A 31 8.03 -6.94 13.92
C MET A 31 6.89 -7.38 14.85
N ALA A 32 6.79 -8.67 15.16
CA ALA A 32 5.78 -9.19 16.07
C ALA A 32 5.89 -8.64 17.50
N ALA A 33 7.09 -8.22 17.91
CA ALA A 33 7.33 -7.59 19.20
C ALA A 33 6.96 -6.09 19.24
N MET A 34 6.66 -5.45 18.09
CA MET A 34 6.31 -4.02 18.03
C MET A 34 4.87 -3.73 18.50
N GLY A 35 4.04 -4.77 18.69
CA GLY A 35 2.69 -4.64 19.22
C GLY A 35 1.78 -5.79 18.80
N ASP A 36 0.63 -5.93 19.47
CA ASP A 36 -0.31 -7.03 19.19
C ASP A 36 -0.81 -7.01 17.74
N ALA A 37 -1.09 -5.81 17.21
CA ALA A 37 -1.44 -5.62 15.82
C ALA A 37 -0.30 -5.93 14.84
N SER A 38 0.92 -6.23 15.27
CA SER A 38 2.00 -6.64 14.38
C SER A 38 2.23 -8.16 14.39
N ARG A 39 1.53 -8.92 15.25
CA ARG A 39 1.72 -10.37 15.38
C ARG A 39 1.29 -11.18 14.16
N TRP A 40 0.46 -10.63 13.29
CA TRP A 40 0.04 -11.30 12.04
C TRP A 40 1.22 -11.74 11.16
N VAL A 41 2.37 -11.07 11.27
CA VAL A 41 3.59 -11.41 10.53
C VAL A 41 4.10 -12.83 10.84
N LEU A 42 3.75 -13.39 12.00
CA LEU A 42 4.15 -14.75 12.38
C LEU A 42 3.32 -15.82 11.64
N ASP A 43 2.11 -15.48 11.20
CA ASP A 43 1.23 -16.38 10.46
C ASP A 43 1.75 -16.63 9.02
N PHE A 44 2.70 -15.80 8.56
CA PHE A 44 3.29 -15.87 7.23
C PHE A 44 4.76 -16.31 7.27
N ARG A 45 5.20 -16.94 6.17
CA ARG A 45 6.61 -17.24 5.96
C ARG A 45 7.40 -15.93 5.76
N PRO A 46 8.66 -15.86 6.23
CA PRO A 46 9.49 -14.67 6.02
C PRO A 46 9.62 -14.27 4.53
N SER A 47 9.66 -15.26 3.63
CA SER A 47 9.69 -15.01 2.18
C SER A 47 8.44 -14.30 1.67
N THR A 48 7.26 -14.68 2.17
CA THR A 48 5.99 -14.03 1.79
C THR A 48 5.98 -12.57 2.23
N LEU A 49 6.44 -12.27 3.44
CA LEU A 49 6.55 -10.89 3.92
C LEU A 49 7.50 -10.06 3.05
N LYS A 50 8.65 -10.62 2.67
CA LYS A 50 9.60 -9.97 1.77
C LYS A 50 9.01 -9.72 0.38
N ILE A 51 8.23 -10.66 -0.16
CA ILE A 51 7.53 -10.47 -1.44
C ILE A 51 6.51 -9.32 -1.33
N ILE A 52 5.70 -9.31 -0.26
CA ILE A 52 4.74 -8.21 -0.03
C ILE A 52 5.48 -6.88 0.08
N GLY A 53 6.56 -6.83 0.87
CA GLY A 53 7.36 -5.63 1.02
C GLY A 53 7.96 -5.15 -0.31
N ALA A 54 8.51 -6.04 -1.12
CA ALA A 54 9.02 -5.71 -2.44
C ALA A 54 7.92 -5.15 -3.36
N LEU A 55 6.73 -5.75 -3.35
CA LEU A 55 5.59 -5.27 -4.12
C LEU A 55 5.09 -3.91 -3.64
N GLU A 56 5.09 -3.65 -2.32
CA GLU A 56 4.76 -2.32 -1.77
C GLU A 56 5.76 -1.28 -2.29
N ILE A 57 7.07 -1.56 -2.25
CA ILE A 57 8.11 -0.65 -2.75
C ILE A 57 7.95 -0.39 -4.26
N LEU A 58 7.74 -1.45 -5.06
CA LEU A 58 7.49 -1.31 -6.49
C LEU A 58 6.21 -0.51 -6.77
N GLY A 59 5.16 -0.71 -5.97
CA GLY A 59 3.94 0.08 -6.03
C GLY A 59 4.18 1.55 -5.73
N VAL A 60 4.96 1.88 -4.70
CA VAL A 60 5.34 3.28 -4.39
C VAL A 60 6.12 3.92 -5.53
N ILE A 61 7.09 3.19 -6.09
CA ILE A 61 7.87 3.64 -7.25
C ILE A 61 6.94 3.94 -8.42
N GLY A 62 6.06 3.00 -8.78
CA GLY A 62 5.09 3.16 -9.87
C GLY A 62 4.04 4.24 -9.61
N LEU A 63 3.73 4.55 -8.35
CA LEU A 63 2.75 5.57 -7.98
C LEU A 63 3.29 7.00 -8.16
N ILE A 64 4.61 7.20 -8.00
CA ILE A 64 5.22 8.53 -7.94
C ILE A 64 6.13 8.80 -9.14
N LEU A 65 7.09 7.92 -9.45
CA LEU A 65 8.11 8.21 -10.47
C LEU A 65 7.54 8.43 -11.88
N PRO A 66 6.62 7.58 -12.40
CA PRO A 66 6.08 7.75 -13.76
C PRO A 66 5.42 9.10 -13.98
N ALA A 67 4.73 9.64 -12.97
CA ALA A 67 4.10 10.95 -13.04
C ALA A 67 5.08 12.11 -12.83
N LEU A 68 6.13 11.95 -12.01
CA LEU A 68 7.14 12.99 -11.83
C LEU A 68 8.07 13.13 -13.03
N LEU A 69 8.38 12.01 -13.70
CA LEU A 69 9.27 11.98 -14.85
C LEU A 69 8.53 12.15 -16.18
N ASP A 70 7.20 12.14 -16.16
CA ASP A 70 6.34 12.12 -17.35
C ASP A 70 6.65 10.94 -18.30
N ILE A 71 7.02 9.79 -17.71
CA ILE A 71 7.35 8.55 -18.43
C ILE A 71 6.29 7.50 -18.12
N ALA A 72 5.51 7.13 -19.13
CA ALA A 72 4.39 6.19 -19.01
C ALA A 72 3.47 6.46 -17.78
N PRO A 73 2.82 7.64 -17.66
CA PRO A 73 1.98 7.97 -16.50
C PRO A 73 0.82 6.99 -16.22
N ILE A 74 0.46 6.16 -17.19
CA ILE A 74 -0.50 5.05 -17.04
C ILE A 74 -0.05 4.01 -15.99
N LEU A 75 1.25 3.96 -15.66
CA LEU A 75 1.76 3.11 -14.59
C LEU A 75 1.28 3.55 -13.21
N VAL A 76 0.94 4.83 -13.01
CA VAL A 76 0.46 5.35 -11.72
C VAL A 76 -0.84 4.69 -11.28
N PRO A 77 -1.93 4.70 -12.07
CA PRO A 77 -3.16 4.05 -11.63
C PRO A 77 -3.03 2.52 -11.56
N LEU A 78 -2.16 1.89 -12.37
CA LEU A 78 -1.86 0.46 -12.26
C LEU A 78 -1.16 0.13 -10.94
N ALA A 79 -0.18 0.93 -10.53
CA ALA A 79 0.51 0.78 -9.26
C ALA A 79 -0.43 1.02 -8.07
N ALA A 80 -1.29 2.05 -8.16
CA ALA A 80 -2.32 2.31 -7.17
C ALA A 80 -3.28 1.12 -7.02
N TYR A 81 -3.70 0.52 -8.14
CA TYR A 81 -4.55 -0.67 -8.13
C TYR A 81 -3.87 -1.88 -7.48
N GLY A 82 -2.59 -2.13 -7.80
CA GLY A 82 -1.80 -3.18 -7.16
C GLY A 82 -1.70 -3.01 -5.63
N LEU A 83 -1.44 -1.78 -5.16
CA LEU A 83 -1.42 -1.46 -3.74
C LEU A 83 -2.80 -1.65 -3.08
N THR A 84 -3.88 -1.27 -3.78
CA THR A 84 -5.26 -1.53 -3.33
C THR A 84 -5.51 -3.03 -3.14
N LEU A 85 -5.05 -3.89 -4.05
CA LEU A 85 -5.22 -5.34 -3.92
C LEU A 85 -4.44 -5.91 -2.72
N ILE A 86 -3.20 -5.44 -2.50
CA ILE A 86 -2.41 -5.85 -1.32
C ILE A 86 -3.13 -5.46 -0.03
N MET A 87 -3.64 -4.23 0.05
CA MET A 87 -4.34 -3.74 1.23
C MET A 87 -5.68 -4.44 1.46
N ALA A 88 -6.39 -4.85 0.40
CA ALA A 88 -7.59 -5.67 0.52
C ALA A 88 -7.28 -7.03 1.17
N GLY A 89 -6.13 -7.63 0.82
CA GLY A 89 -5.61 -8.82 1.49
C GLY A 89 -5.32 -8.57 2.98
N ALA A 90 -4.66 -7.45 3.31
CA ALA A 90 -4.36 -7.06 4.68
C ALA A 90 -5.64 -6.91 5.53
N VAL A 91 -6.63 -6.13 5.06
CA VAL A 91 -7.93 -5.96 5.72
C VAL A 91 -8.61 -7.30 5.95
N THR A 92 -8.60 -8.19 4.96
CA THR A 92 -9.19 -9.54 5.09
C THR A 92 -8.52 -10.35 6.20
N VAL A 93 -7.19 -10.30 6.30
CA VAL A 93 -6.44 -10.97 7.38
C VAL A 93 -6.81 -10.38 8.75
N ARG A 94 -6.90 -9.05 8.88
CA ARG A 94 -7.29 -8.38 10.13
C ARG A 94 -8.67 -8.79 10.62
N ILE A 95 -9.64 -8.80 9.71
CA ILE A 95 -11.03 -9.18 10.00
C ILE A 95 -11.08 -10.63 10.48
N ARG A 96 -10.38 -11.55 9.80
CA ARG A 96 -10.33 -12.96 10.19
C ARG A 96 -9.69 -13.20 11.56
N ARG A 97 -8.78 -12.32 11.99
CA ARG A 97 -8.13 -12.37 13.32
C ARG A 97 -8.94 -11.64 14.41
N GLY A 98 -10.09 -11.06 14.07
CA GLY A 98 -10.91 -10.29 15.01
C GLY A 98 -10.30 -8.95 15.42
N GLU A 99 -9.27 -8.47 14.71
CA GLU A 99 -8.54 -7.24 15.04
C GLU A 99 -9.26 -6.01 14.48
N THR A 100 -10.47 -5.73 14.96
CA THR A 100 -11.39 -4.73 14.39
C THR A 100 -10.80 -3.33 14.28
N LYS A 101 -10.02 -2.89 15.27
CA LYS A 101 -9.35 -1.57 15.25
C LYS A 101 -8.28 -1.49 14.15
N ALA A 102 -7.45 -2.52 14.02
CA ALA A 102 -6.42 -2.57 12.97
C ALA A 102 -7.06 -2.73 11.59
N ALA A 103 -8.13 -3.52 11.48
CA ALA A 103 -8.91 -3.66 10.25
C ALA A 103 -9.49 -2.32 9.78
N LEU A 104 -9.96 -1.47 10.70
CA LEU A 104 -10.51 -0.15 10.36
C LEU A 104 -9.42 0.80 9.82
N VAL A 105 -8.22 0.74 10.39
CA VAL A 105 -7.07 1.52 9.90
C VAL A 105 -6.67 1.06 8.51
N ASP A 106 -6.50 -0.26 8.32
CA ASP A 106 -6.15 -0.84 7.02
C ASP A 106 -7.26 -0.56 5.97
N ALA A 107 -8.54 -0.56 6.38
CA ALA A 107 -9.67 -0.21 5.51
C ALA A 107 -9.65 1.27 5.11
N THR A 108 -9.17 2.15 5.99
CA THR A 108 -8.97 3.57 5.67
C THR A 108 -7.89 3.71 4.60
N TYR A 109 -6.76 3.01 4.75
CA TYR A 109 -5.71 2.98 3.73
C TYR A 109 -6.22 2.39 2.41
N LEU A 110 -7.00 1.31 2.46
CA LEU A 110 -7.63 0.72 1.29
C LEU A 110 -8.47 1.73 0.53
N ALA A 111 -9.36 2.45 1.23
CA ALA A 111 -10.22 3.46 0.64
C ALA A 111 -9.42 4.60 0.00
N LEU A 112 -8.38 5.11 0.68
CA LEU A 112 -7.50 6.15 0.16
C LEU A 112 -6.72 5.71 -1.08
N THR A 113 -6.20 4.48 -1.07
CA THR A 113 -5.46 3.94 -2.21
C THR A 113 -6.38 3.69 -3.42
N ALA A 114 -7.59 3.17 -3.17
CA ALA A 114 -8.63 2.99 -4.20
C ALA A 114 -9.10 4.34 -4.77
N PHE A 115 -9.23 5.38 -3.95
CA PHE A 115 -9.54 6.74 -4.39
C PHE A 115 -8.48 7.25 -5.37
N VAL A 116 -7.19 7.01 -5.09
CA VAL A 116 -6.11 7.37 -6.02
C VAL A 116 -6.19 6.56 -7.31
N ALA A 117 -6.40 5.24 -7.21
CA ALA A 117 -6.52 4.37 -8.39
C ALA A 117 -7.67 4.82 -9.32
N ILE A 118 -8.87 4.97 -8.77
CA ILE A 118 -10.05 5.41 -9.53
C ILE A 118 -9.86 6.84 -10.04
N GLY A 119 -9.34 7.74 -9.21
CA GLY A 119 -9.13 9.13 -9.58
C GLY A 119 -8.14 9.28 -10.73
N ARG A 120 -7.07 8.49 -10.77
CA ARG A 120 -6.07 8.50 -11.86
C ARG A 120 -6.48 7.69 -13.09
N PHE A 121 -7.41 6.75 -12.97
CA PHE A 121 -7.88 5.93 -14.09
C PHE A 121 -9.12 6.53 -14.79
N ALA A 122 -10.04 7.15 -14.02
CA ALA A 122 -11.35 7.55 -14.53
C ALA A 122 -11.64 9.06 -14.46
N TRP A 123 -11.14 9.78 -13.45
CA TRP A 123 -11.58 11.17 -13.22
C TRP A 123 -10.59 12.21 -13.71
N VAL A 124 -9.30 12.01 -13.41
CA VAL A 124 -8.21 12.90 -13.77
C VAL A 124 -7.04 12.04 -14.27
N PRO A 125 -7.17 11.42 -15.45
CA PRO A 125 -6.08 10.71 -16.08
C PRO A 125 -4.95 11.69 -16.42
N PHE A 126 -3.71 11.20 -16.43
CA PHE A 126 -2.57 11.98 -16.87
C PHE A 126 -2.52 12.17 -18.40
N THR A 127 -3.21 11.31 -19.15
CA THR A 127 -3.23 11.30 -20.62
C THR A 127 -4.50 11.94 -21.20
N GLY A 128 -5.04 12.96 -20.52
CA GLY A 128 -6.24 13.70 -20.94
C GLY A 128 -5.91 15.15 -21.26
#